data_AF-A0A9W7YSR8-F1
#
_entry.id   AF-A0A9W7YSR8-F1
#
_cell.length_a   1.000
_cell.length_b   1.000
_cell.length_c   1.000
_cell.angle_alpha   90.00
_cell.angle_beta   90.00
_cell.angle_gamma   90.00
#
_symmetry.space_group_name_H-M   'P 1'
#
loop_
_entity.id
_entity.type
_entity.pdbx_description
1 polymer ?
#
loop_
_entity_poly.entity_id
_entity_poly.type
_entity_poly.pdbx_seq_one_letter_code
_entity_poly.pdbx_strand_id
1 'polypeptide(L)'
;FARAQDMKHKFKFIVADPPFLNEDCLTQTMETVKFLAAEGAKVMIDTGAVMEDLALKLIGAKITNFRPAHKGGLANEFRCYATFNDDKLTWLSK
;
A
#
# COMPACT_ATOMS: atom_id res chain seq x y z
N PHE A 1 1.08 21.40 7.56
CA PHE A 1 0.81 21.55 6.12
C PHE A 1 -0.45 22.38 5.91
N ALA A 2 -0.35 23.58 5.34
CA ALA A 2 -1.46 24.56 5.30
C ALA A 2 -2.70 24.09 4.52
N ARG A 3 -2.57 23.13 3.59
CA ARG A 3 -3.65 22.66 2.72
C ARG A 3 -4.01 21.18 2.87
N ALA A 4 -3.51 20.51 3.91
CA ALA A 4 -3.79 19.08 4.10
C ALA A 4 -5.30 18.80 4.19
N GLN A 5 -6.08 19.71 4.79
CA GLN A 5 -7.53 19.55 4.93
C GLN A 5 -8.27 19.59 3.58
N ASP A 6 -7.77 20.32 2.58
CA ASP A 6 -8.37 20.37 1.24
C ASP A 6 -8.33 18.99 0.54
N MET A 7 -7.37 18.16 0.94
CA MET A 7 -7.07 16.85 0.36
C MET A 7 -7.77 15.70 1.09
N LYS A 8 -8.41 15.97 2.23
CA LYS A 8 -9.08 14.96 3.05
C LYS A 8 -10.22 14.30 2.27
N HIS A 9 -10.23 12.97 2.22
CA HIS A 9 -11.24 12.16 1.54
C HIS A 9 -11.49 12.50 0.05
N LYS A 10 -10.45 12.90 -0.69
CA LYS A 10 -10.58 13.29 -2.12
C LYS A 10 -10.12 12.22 -3.11
N PHE A 11 -9.36 11.22 -2.66
CA PHE A 11 -8.68 10.31 -3.58
C PHE A 11 -9.37 8.97 -3.66
N LYS A 12 -9.79 8.59 -4.87
CA LYS A 12 -10.40 7.28 -5.16
C LYS A 12 -9.39 6.17 -5.41
N PHE A 13 -8.16 6.55 -5.79
CA PHE A 13 -7.04 5.65 -6.01
C PHE A 13 -5.81 6.24 -5.34
N ILE A 14 -5.12 5.44 -4.55
CA ILE A 14 -3.89 5.83 -3.85
C ILE A 14 -2.85 4.74 -4.08
N VAL A 15 -1.65 5.16 -4.46
CA VAL A 15 -0.47 4.30 -4.57
C VAL A 15 0.60 4.85 -3.63
N ALA A 16 1.21 4.00 -2.81
CA ALA A 16 2.26 4.41 -1.88
C ALA A 16 3.41 3.39 -1.82
N ASP A 17 4.61 3.87 -1.60
CA ASP A 17 5.83 3.07 -1.44
C ASP A 17 6.54 3.53 -0.15
N PRO A 18 6.18 2.96 1.03
CA PRO A 18 6.76 3.37 2.31
C PRO A 18 8.25 2.97 2.38
N PRO A 19 9.15 3.88 2.76
CA PRO A 19 10.59 3.69 2.61
C PRO A 19 11.22 2.69 3.58
N PHE A 20 10.56 2.38 4.71
CA PHE A 20 11.15 1.56 5.77
C PHE A 20 10.28 0.35 6.12
N LEU A 21 10.95 -0.78 6.40
CA LEU A 21 10.33 -2.05 6.75
C LEU A 21 10.15 -2.19 8.26
N ASN A 22 9.43 -1.24 8.86
CA ASN A 22 9.07 -1.28 10.26
C ASN A 22 7.60 -0.91 10.47
N GLU A 23 7.05 -1.33 11.61
CA GLU A 23 5.63 -1.21 11.93
C GLU A 23 5.16 0.26 11.97
N ASP A 24 5.94 1.15 12.58
CA ASP A 24 5.59 2.57 12.69
C ASP A 24 5.50 3.24 11.32
N CYS A 25 6.46 2.98 10.43
CA CYS A 25 6.50 3.57 9.09
C CYS A 25 5.28 3.15 8.28
N LEU A 26 4.96 1.86 8.25
CA LEU A 26 3.78 1.40 7.52
C LEU A 26 2.49 1.92 8.16
N THR A 27 2.39 1.90 9.49
CA THR A 27 1.20 2.38 10.22
C THR A 27 0.91 3.86 9.94
N GLN A 28 1.89 4.74 10.12
CA GLN A 28 1.73 6.18 9.87
C GLN A 28 1.47 6.49 8.39
N THR A 29 2.08 5.71 7.49
CA THR A 29 1.76 5.83 6.06
C THR A 29 0.30 5.46 5.81
N MET A 30 -0.21 4.38 6.42
CA MET A 30 -1.60 3.94 6.26
C MET A 30 -2.59 4.91 6.92
N GLU A 31 -2.24 5.57 8.03
CA GLU A 31 -3.03 6.66 8.59
C GLU A 31 -3.16 7.83 7.61
N THR A 32 -2.06 8.19 6.94
CA THR A 32 -2.07 9.23 5.90
C THR A 32 -2.93 8.80 4.70
N VAL A 33 -2.82 7.53 4.27
CA VAL A 33 -3.67 6.98 3.21
C VAL A 33 -5.15 7.07 3.59
N LYS A 34 -5.53 6.68 4.81
CA LYS A 34 -6.92 6.74 5.31
C LYS A 34 -7.44 8.18 5.36
N PHE A 35 -6.59 9.14 5.73
CA PHE A 35 -6.94 10.56 5.72
C PHE A 35 -7.25 11.08 4.31
N LEU A 36 -6.48 10.67 3.32
CA LEU A 36 -6.64 11.08 1.92
C LEU A 36 -7.76 10.32 1.18
N ALA A 37 -7.99 9.06 1.56
CA ALA A 37 -8.91 8.14 0.90
C ALA A 37 -10.35 8.63 0.95
N ALA A 38 -10.96 8.75 -0.22
CA ALA A 38 -12.41 8.85 -0.36
C ALA A 38 -13.06 7.52 0.09
N GLU A 39 -14.37 7.54 0.34
CA GLU A 39 -15.11 6.31 0.61
C GLU A 39 -14.99 5.32 -0.55
N GLY A 40 -14.69 4.06 -0.23
CA GLY A 40 -14.47 3.00 -1.23
C GLY A 40 -13.18 3.16 -2.06
N ALA A 41 -12.22 3.97 -1.62
CA ALA A 41 -10.96 4.14 -2.33
C ALA A 41 -10.19 2.83 -2.49
N LYS A 42 -9.57 2.70 -3.66
CA LYS A 42 -8.67 1.60 -4.02
C LYS A 42 -7.25 1.98 -3.63
N VAL A 43 -6.59 1.13 -2.85
CA VAL A 43 -5.24 1.37 -2.35
C VAL A 43 -4.32 0.28 -2.85
N MET A 44 -3.16 0.69 -3.38
CA MET A 44 -2.05 -0.17 -3.75
C MET A 44 -0.80 0.29 -3.01
N ILE A 45 -0.05 -0.64 -2.43
CA ILE A 45 1.20 -0.34 -1.76
C ILE A 45 2.30 -1.30 -2.20
N ASP A 46 3.49 -0.76 -2.38
CA ASP A 46 4.70 -1.55 -2.55
C ASP A 46 5.51 -1.48 -1.25
N THR A 47 5.84 -2.63 -0.66
CA THR A 47 6.64 -2.70 0.56
C THR A 47 7.32 -4.07 0.69
N GLY A 48 8.10 -4.27 1.75
CA GLY A 48 8.79 -5.54 1.98
C GLY A 48 7.82 -6.67 2.29
N ALA A 49 8.14 -7.89 1.83
CA ALA A 49 7.32 -9.09 2.03
C ALA A 49 7.01 -9.36 3.51
N VAL A 50 7.94 -9.00 4.40
CA VAL A 50 7.81 -9.08 5.86
C VAL A 50 6.65 -8.25 6.43
N MET A 51 6.13 -7.28 5.68
CA MET A 51 5.04 -6.40 6.11
C MET A 51 3.64 -6.91 5.73
N GLU A 52 3.52 -8.07 5.09
CA GLU A 52 2.25 -8.60 4.58
C GLU A 52 1.12 -8.63 5.62
N ASP A 53 1.37 -9.23 6.78
CA ASP A 53 0.36 -9.39 7.83
C ASP A 53 -0.10 -8.03 8.38
N LEU A 54 0.82 -7.06 8.46
CA LEU A 54 0.52 -5.71 8.90
C LEU A 54 -0.29 -4.94 7.84
N ALA A 55 0.06 -5.06 6.57
CA ALA A 55 -0.70 -4.48 5.46
C ALA A 55 -2.14 -5.02 5.41
N LEU A 56 -2.30 -6.34 5.60
CA LEU A 56 -3.61 -6.98 5.71
C LEU A 56 -4.39 -6.44 6.90
N LYS A 57 -3.76 -6.35 8.08
CA LYS A 57 -4.40 -5.85 9.31
C LYS A 57 -4.83 -4.39 9.21
N LEU A 58 -4.00 -3.52 8.62
CA LEU A 58 -4.23 -2.07 8.62
C LEU A 58 -5.29 -1.62 7.61
N ILE A 59 -5.27 -2.21 6.41
CA ILE A 59 -6.09 -1.77 5.27
C ILE A 59 -6.76 -2.90 4.48
N GLY A 60 -6.55 -4.16 4.86
CA GLY A 60 -7.12 -5.31 4.13
C GLY A 60 -6.44 -5.60 2.80
N ALA A 61 -5.24 -5.07 2.57
CA ALA A 61 -4.52 -5.26 1.32
C ALA A 61 -3.95 -6.68 1.25
N LYS A 62 -4.04 -7.30 0.07
CA LYS A 62 -3.56 -8.66 -0.21
C LYS A 62 -2.49 -8.62 -1.27
N ILE A 63 -1.56 -9.58 -1.19
CA ILE A 63 -0.47 -9.71 -2.15
C ILE A 63 -1.01 -9.90 -3.56
N THR A 64 -0.41 -9.20 -4.53
CA THR A 64 -0.81 -9.26 -5.94
C THR A 64 0.18 -10.08 -6.77
N ASN A 65 -0.21 -10.40 -8.00
CA ASN A 65 0.67 -11.00 -9.00
C ASN A 65 1.75 -10.03 -9.55
N PHE A 66 1.71 -8.75 -9.19
CA PHE A 66 2.73 -7.78 -9.57
C PHE A 66 3.97 -7.91 -8.67
N ARG A 67 5.15 -7.99 -9.30
CA ARG A 67 6.45 -8.05 -8.62
C ARG A 67 7.26 -6.80 -8.93
N PRO A 68 7.44 -5.88 -7.96
CA PRO A 68 8.23 -4.67 -8.19
C PRO A 68 9.70 -5.03 -8.40
N ALA A 69 10.31 -4.42 -9.42
CA ALA A 69 11.73 -4.58 -9.75
C ALA A 69 12.50 -3.29 -9.44
N HIS A 70 13.67 -3.43 -8.83
CA HIS A 70 14.51 -2.31 -8.43
C HIS A 70 15.80 -2.31 -9.24
N LYS A 71 16.12 -1.17 -9.89
CA LYS A 71 17.28 -1.04 -10.79
C LYS A 71 18.62 -1.44 -10.15
N GLY A 72 18.78 -1.21 -8.85
CA GLY A 72 20.01 -1.53 -8.09
C GLY A 72 19.94 -2.85 -7.31
N GLY A 73 18.84 -3.60 -7.42
CA GLY A 73 18.52 -4.67 -6.48
C GLY A 73 18.22 -4.15 -5.08
N LEU A 74 17.55 -4.96 -4.27
CA LEU A 74 17.37 -4.71 -2.84
C LEU A 74 17.69 -6.00 -2.09
N ALA A 75 18.25 -5.87 -0.89
CA ALA A 75 18.56 -7.03 -0.05
C ALA A 75 17.29 -7.73 0.46
N ASN A 76 16.22 -6.95 0.66
CA ASN A 76 14.93 -7.46 1.11
C ASN A 76 14.04 -7.80 -0.08
N GLU A 77 13.17 -8.78 0.10
CA GLU A 77 12.13 -9.10 -0.86
C GLU A 77 11.00 -8.06 -0.78
N PHE A 78 10.63 -7.49 -1.93
CA PHE A 78 9.50 -6.57 -2.04
C PHE A 78 8.33 -7.21 -2.78
N ARG A 79 7.13 -6.77 -2.43
CA ARG A 79 5.85 -7.22 -2.97
C ARG A 79 4.89 -6.04 -3.09
N CYS A 80 3.96 -6.21 -4.01
CA CYS A 80 2.86 -5.29 -4.22
C CYS A 80 1.59 -5.85 -3.57
N TYR A 81 0.90 -5.02 -2.81
CA TYR A 81 -0.33 -5.36 -2.10
C TYR A 81 -1.44 -4.39 -2.50
N ALA A 82 -2.67 -4.87 -2.64
CA ALA A 82 -3.80 -4.04 -3.03
C ALA A 82 -5.09 -4.41 -2.29
N THR A 83 -5.96 -3.41 -2.07
CA THR A 83 -7.33 -3.60 -1.52
C THR A 83 -8.37 -3.93 -2.60
N PHE A 84 -7.91 -4.11 -3.84
CA PHE A 84 -8.71 -4.46 -5.00
C PHE A 84 -7.92 -5.44 -5.88
N ASN A 85 -8.64 -6.13 -6.77
CA ASN A 85 -8.08 -6.94 -7.84
C ASN A 85 -8.92 -6.80 -9.11
N ASP A 86 -8.36 -7.24 -10.23
CA ASP A 86 -9.04 -7.41 -11.51
C ASP A 86 -8.36 -8.53 -12.33
N ASP A 87 -8.74 -8.66 -13.61
CA ASP A 87 -8.22 -9.70 -14.51
C ASP A 87 -6.70 -9.60 -14.75
N LYS A 88 -6.10 -8.43 -14.51
CA LYS A 88 -4.66 -8.18 -14.73
C LYS A 88 -3.89 -8.12 -13.42
N LEU A 89 -4.43 -7.45 -12.41
CA LEU A 89 -3.87 -7.36 -11.07
C LEU A 89 -4.64 -8.31 -10.15
N THR A 90 -4.22 -9.57 -10.12
CA THR A 90 -4.90 -10.61 -9.33
C THR A 90 -4.26 -10.73 -7.95
N TRP A 91 -5.08 -11.05 -6.94
CA TRP A 91 -4.56 -11.49 -5.66
C TRP A 91 -4.00 -12.90 -5.76
N LEU A 92 -2.84 -13.13 -5.16
CA LEU A 92 -2.28 -14.47 -5.03
C LEU A 92 -3.00 -15.18 -3.87
N SER A 93 -3.45 -16.41 -4.11
CA SER A 93 -3.87 -17.34 -3.06
C SER A 93 -2.63 -17.79 -2.28
N LYS A 94 -2.74 -17.85 -0.95
CA LYS A 94 -1.79 -18.61 -0.12
C LYS A 94 -1.99 -20.11 -0.33
#